data_AF-A0A919IJ06-F1
#
_entry.id   AF-A0A919IJ06-F1
#
_cell.length_a   1.000
_cell.length_b   1.000
_cell.length_c   1.000
_cell.angle_alpha   90.00
_cell.angle_beta   90.00
_cell.angle_gamma   90.00
#
_symmetry.space_group_name_H-M   'P 1'
#
loop_
_entity.id
_entity.type
_entity.pdbx_description
1 polymer ?
#
loop_
_entity_poly.entity_id
_entity_poly.type
_entity_poly.pdbx_seq_one_letter_code
_entity_poly.pdbx_strand_id
1 'polypeptide(L)'
;MPTGSDPARTPELLERARILTDRYWRAGTGRSRALPELTEAIGALTEAYGYFAADDGLRAPVAAQLGTLLATRHLGHHGPDSDRESGVALLTEALANPRLPFTQSVLARIMLGQLHMKVAVGSLRTGGFLPALRPGGGPQVEAARAAAGCFRTVLAGPELSSQVTAATRTMLTMAEGFADAFGGVGVNVAAITRAVASFQQSRRQWHDLGMGSLLTAGTRLARTDPLDRPVLLVEGDDPVTPAEPPGPGPRPAGSALDPRQELREQLRDLPYGGAGALAGKPAVALADELVALATTVLHSGGGTTPADHLALALGLTLRARADDGPGAGDDLADARSSLRAAAAGNLPPESFPLFLRLCHALAEPRVRGAGTVVTAALRAAGADALAVPQPDGMLVLHAATGQVTLGTAHSLPRRTLIVTDRPPAAPGSIVSTLASHAQLLDLTGRKRRAIVEEPVLPAGADGAELRRCYGRGELLDRPTAADVLARLSATVLHLDCPVGPDGVLLLGEGTELTAEMVAAARIRRAGGLVVLPPGAAFPQLADAFLTAGFTGAIGWLDAVGKPAAVYRELHRRLGVERQDPAAAVHALRRRMRDEARGLTHRGVY
;
A
#
# COMPACT_ATOMS: atom_id res chain seq x y z
N MET A 1 45.39 19.35 13.88
CA MET A 1 44.93 19.10 12.50
C MET A 1 45.00 17.61 12.26
N PRO A 2 43.91 16.93 11.85
CA PRO A 2 43.97 15.50 11.58
C PRO A 2 44.65 15.27 10.22
N THR A 3 45.83 14.66 10.25
CA THR A 3 46.74 14.42 9.12
C THR A 3 46.44 13.12 8.38
N GLY A 4 45.17 12.89 8.03
CA GLY A 4 44.75 11.66 7.36
C GLY A 4 43.46 11.84 6.58
N SER A 5 43.42 12.85 5.71
CA SER A 5 42.26 13.14 4.87
C SER A 5 42.43 12.42 3.53
N ASP A 6 41.94 11.18 3.45
CA ASP A 6 42.00 10.34 2.25
C ASP A 6 40.74 10.57 1.39
N PRO A 7 40.86 11.10 0.15
CA PRO A 7 39.75 11.24 -0.79
C PRO A 7 39.00 9.93 -1.05
N ALA A 8 39.63 8.77 -0.84
CA ALA A 8 38.99 7.46 -0.96
C ALA A 8 37.81 7.26 0.02
N ARG A 9 37.72 8.05 1.10
CA ARG A 9 36.60 8.01 2.06
C ARG A 9 35.34 8.74 1.57
N THR A 10 35.41 9.47 0.45
CA THR A 10 34.29 10.28 -0.06
C THR A 10 33.00 9.47 -0.24
N PRO A 11 32.98 8.27 -0.87
CA PRO A 11 31.75 7.49 -1.03
C PRO A 11 31.11 7.08 0.31
N GLU A 12 31.94 6.69 1.29
CA GLU A 12 31.47 6.31 2.63
C GLU A 12 30.83 7.50 3.36
N LEU A 13 31.46 8.68 3.27
CA LEU A 13 30.94 9.91 3.89
C LEU A 13 29.61 10.36 3.27
N LEU A 14 29.49 10.28 1.94
CA LEU A 14 28.25 10.61 1.23
C LEU A 14 27.12 9.64 1.62
N GLU A 15 27.41 8.35 1.70
CA GLU A 15 26.42 7.34 2.11
C GLU A 15 25.99 7.52 3.56
N ARG A 16 26.95 7.76 4.47
CA ARG A 16 26.67 8.07 5.88
C ARG A 16 25.79 9.32 6.01
N ALA A 17 26.15 10.39 5.31
CA ALA A 17 25.36 11.62 5.28
C ALA A 17 23.92 11.36 4.80
N ARG A 18 23.74 10.55 3.75
CA ARG A 18 22.43 10.17 3.22
C ARG A 18 21.58 9.43 4.26
N ILE A 19 22.16 8.43 4.94
CA ILE A 19 21.47 7.65 5.99
C ILE A 19 21.05 8.56 7.15
N LEU A 20 21.95 9.42 7.62
CA LEU A 20 21.68 10.34 8.74
C LEU A 20 20.63 11.38 8.39
N THR A 21 20.71 11.93 7.17
CA THR A 21 19.71 12.86 6.62
C THR A 21 18.33 12.21 6.58
N ASP A 22 18.22 10.96 6.11
CA ASP A 22 16.96 10.22 6.09
C ASP A 22 16.39 9.99 7.50
N ARG A 23 17.23 9.62 8.47
CA ARG A 23 16.82 9.48 9.88
C ARG A 23 16.32 10.79 10.47
N TYR A 24 17.01 11.90 10.21
CA TYR A 24 16.60 13.23 10.63
C TYR A 24 15.19 13.58 10.12
N TRP A 25 14.93 13.41 8.82
CA TRP A 25 13.63 13.73 8.24
C TRP A 25 12.50 12.86 8.79
N ARG A 26 12.76 11.56 9.02
CA ARG A 26 11.78 10.65 9.64
C ARG A 26 11.47 11.02 11.09
N ALA A 27 12.47 11.44 11.84
CA ALA A 27 12.29 11.87 13.23
C ALA A 27 11.49 13.19 13.34
N GLY A 28 11.55 14.02 12.28
CA GLY A 28 10.80 15.25 12.09
C GLY A 28 11.63 16.50 12.33
N THR A 29 11.42 17.54 11.50
CA THR A 29 12.14 18.82 11.61
C THR A 29 11.87 19.55 12.92
N GLY A 30 12.89 20.18 13.48
CA GLY A 30 12.80 20.93 14.74
C GLY A 30 12.62 20.07 16.00
N ARG A 31 12.65 18.74 15.90
CA ARG A 31 12.62 17.85 17.06
C ARG A 31 14.03 17.72 17.64
N SER A 32 14.20 18.05 18.92
CA SER A 32 15.52 17.98 19.60
C SER A 32 16.19 16.61 19.49
N ARG A 33 15.41 15.53 19.52
CA ARG A 33 15.92 14.15 19.35
C ARG A 33 16.55 13.85 17.98
N ALA A 34 16.30 14.69 16.98
CA ALA A 34 16.76 14.51 15.61
C ALA A 34 17.99 15.39 15.28
N LEU A 35 18.33 16.33 16.18
CA LEU A 35 19.45 17.25 16.00
C LEU A 35 20.82 16.55 15.95
N PRO A 36 21.08 15.48 16.73
CA PRO A 36 22.34 14.74 16.61
C PRO A 36 22.59 14.21 15.19
N GLU A 37 21.58 13.62 14.56
CA GLU A 37 21.65 13.05 13.22
C GLU A 37 21.90 14.13 12.17
N LEU A 38 21.22 15.27 12.28
CA LEU A 38 21.46 16.41 11.39
C LEU A 38 22.88 16.95 11.54
N THR A 39 23.38 17.06 12.78
CA THR A 39 24.73 17.57 13.06
C THR A 39 25.79 16.64 12.52
N GLU A 40 25.61 15.33 12.68
CA GLU A 40 26.52 14.32 12.15
C GLU A 40 26.49 14.27 10.62
N ALA A 41 25.31 14.42 9.99
CA ALA A 41 25.19 14.52 8.54
C ALA A 41 25.93 15.75 7.97
N ILE A 42 25.81 16.90 8.64
CA ILE A 42 26.54 18.12 8.27
C ILE A 42 28.05 17.89 8.39
N GLY A 43 28.52 17.22 9.45
CA GLY A 43 29.93 16.88 9.62
C GLY A 43 30.47 16.02 8.47
N ALA A 44 29.76 14.94 8.13
CA ALA A 44 30.13 14.05 7.04
C ALA A 44 30.16 14.75 5.67
N LEU A 45 29.16 15.60 5.37
CA LEU A 45 29.14 16.37 4.12
C LEU A 45 30.19 17.48 4.08
N THR A 46 30.53 18.09 5.22
CA THR A 46 31.58 19.11 5.29
C THR A 46 32.94 18.49 4.95
N GLU A 47 33.23 17.31 5.50
CA GLU A 47 34.44 16.56 5.18
C GLU A 47 34.43 16.14 3.70
N ALA A 48 33.35 15.53 3.21
CA ALA A 48 33.22 15.12 1.82
C ALA A 48 33.39 16.29 0.84
N TYR A 49 32.76 17.43 1.12
CA TYR A 49 32.85 18.64 0.31
C TYR A 49 34.29 19.16 0.18
N GLY A 50 35.10 19.01 1.23
CA GLY A 50 36.51 19.39 1.23
C GLY A 50 37.39 18.58 0.27
N TYR A 51 36.93 17.40 -0.18
CA TYR A 51 37.67 16.55 -1.13
C TYR A 51 37.43 16.90 -2.61
N PHE A 52 36.37 17.66 -2.93
CA PHE A 52 36.05 17.97 -4.33
C PHE A 52 36.78 19.24 -4.80
N ALA A 53 37.46 19.16 -5.95
CA ALA A 53 38.03 20.33 -6.61
C ALA A 53 36.93 21.26 -7.17
N ALA A 54 37.27 22.52 -7.46
CA ALA A 54 36.30 23.52 -7.92
C ALA A 54 35.59 23.14 -9.24
N ASP A 55 36.27 22.37 -10.09
CA ASP A 55 35.80 21.87 -11.38
C ASP A 55 35.14 20.48 -11.31
N ASP A 56 35.09 19.85 -10.13
CA ASP A 56 34.47 18.54 -9.95
C ASP A 56 32.95 18.61 -10.14
N GLY A 57 32.41 17.71 -10.96
CA GLY A 57 30.98 17.64 -11.27
C GLY A 57 30.09 17.33 -10.06
N LEU A 58 30.62 16.70 -9.02
CA LEU A 58 29.90 16.38 -7.78
C LEU A 58 29.92 17.52 -6.77
N ARG A 59 30.79 18.51 -6.94
CA ARG A 59 30.93 19.62 -5.98
C ARG A 59 29.63 20.40 -5.79
N ALA A 60 28.96 20.77 -6.89
CA ALA A 60 27.74 21.56 -6.82
C ALA A 60 26.56 20.81 -6.16
N PRO A 61 26.26 19.55 -6.51
CA PRO A 61 25.28 18.75 -5.77
C PRO A 61 25.56 18.61 -4.27
N VAL A 62 26.82 18.38 -3.90
CA VAL A 62 27.24 18.24 -2.50
C VAL A 62 27.13 19.58 -1.75
N ALA A 63 27.52 20.70 -2.39
CA ALA A 63 27.32 22.05 -1.86
C ALA A 63 25.84 22.37 -1.62
N ALA A 64 24.96 22.03 -2.58
CA ALA A 64 23.52 22.23 -2.45
C ALA A 64 22.94 21.45 -1.26
N GLN A 65 23.35 20.19 -1.10
CA GLN A 65 22.90 19.34 0.00
C GLN A 65 23.41 19.86 1.34
N LEU A 66 24.71 20.16 1.46
CA LEU A 66 25.31 20.69 2.69
C LEU A 66 24.69 22.04 3.08
N GLY A 67 24.56 22.96 2.13
CA GLY A 67 23.91 24.26 2.33
C GLY A 67 22.46 24.13 2.80
N THR A 68 21.71 23.17 2.27
CA THR A 68 20.33 22.87 2.70
C THR A 68 20.27 22.36 4.14
N LEU A 69 21.19 21.48 4.55
CA LEU A 69 21.23 20.97 5.93
C LEU A 69 21.63 22.06 6.93
N LEU A 70 22.60 22.91 6.58
CA LEU A 70 22.98 24.08 7.39
C LEU A 70 21.80 25.06 7.54
N ALA A 71 21.10 25.37 6.43
CA ALA A 71 19.90 26.19 6.46
C ALA A 71 18.83 25.59 7.37
N THR A 72 18.64 24.26 7.29
CA THR A 72 17.68 23.54 8.13
C THR A 72 18.05 23.59 9.62
N ARG A 73 19.34 23.44 9.96
CA ARG A 73 19.80 23.53 11.35
C ARG A 73 19.60 24.94 11.90
N HIS A 74 19.95 25.96 11.13
CA HIS A 74 19.76 27.36 11.50
C HIS A 74 18.27 27.72 11.69
N LEU A 75 17.43 27.41 10.71
CA LEU A 75 16.01 27.80 10.71
C LEU A 75 15.16 26.97 11.67
N GLY A 76 15.40 25.66 11.74
CA GLY A 76 14.58 24.70 12.48
C GLY A 76 15.04 24.41 13.90
N HIS A 77 16.34 24.54 14.19
CA HIS A 77 16.92 24.21 15.51
C HIS A 77 17.64 25.39 16.16
N HIS A 78 17.47 26.60 15.62
CA HIS A 78 18.17 27.80 16.11
C HIS A 78 19.70 27.64 16.12
N GLY A 79 20.23 26.98 15.07
CA GLY A 79 21.68 26.87 14.86
C GLY A 79 22.37 28.24 14.76
N PRO A 80 23.71 28.28 14.92
CA PRO A 80 24.48 29.52 14.95
C PRO A 80 24.39 30.31 13.64
N ASP A 81 24.73 31.60 13.67
CA ASP A 81 24.76 32.45 12.46
C ASP A 81 25.80 31.99 11.43
N SER A 82 26.86 31.29 11.86
CA SER A 82 27.83 30.66 10.96
C SER A 82 27.17 29.65 10.01
N ASP A 83 26.15 28.93 10.46
CA ASP A 83 25.41 27.99 9.59
C ASP A 83 24.65 28.73 8.48
N ARG A 84 24.08 29.89 8.82
CA ARG A 84 23.39 30.75 7.85
C ARG A 84 24.38 31.27 6.81
N GLU A 85 25.53 31.78 7.26
CA GLU A 85 26.54 32.35 6.37
C GLU A 85 27.16 31.31 5.45
N SER A 86 27.59 30.17 5.99
CA SER A 86 28.09 29.05 5.19
C SER A 86 27.00 28.47 4.29
N GLY A 87 25.75 28.39 4.77
CA GLY A 87 24.61 27.95 3.97
C GLY A 87 24.36 28.87 2.76
N VAL A 88 24.36 30.19 2.95
CA VAL A 88 24.21 31.17 1.86
C VAL A 88 25.34 31.03 0.84
N ALA A 89 26.59 30.90 1.30
CA ALA A 89 27.74 30.75 0.40
C ALA A 89 27.64 29.48 -0.44
N LEU A 90 27.39 28.32 0.19
CA LEU A 90 27.31 27.03 -0.48
C LEU A 90 26.12 26.92 -1.44
N LEU A 91 24.95 27.45 -1.06
CA LEU A 91 23.77 27.46 -1.93
C LEU A 91 23.98 28.38 -3.13
N THR A 92 24.60 29.54 -2.94
CA THR A 92 24.98 30.45 -4.04
C THR A 92 25.98 29.79 -4.99
N GLU A 93 27.00 29.12 -4.46
CA GLU A 93 27.98 28.36 -5.26
C GLU A 93 27.30 27.26 -6.07
N ALA A 94 26.45 26.45 -5.43
CA ALA A 94 25.75 25.37 -6.12
C ALA A 94 24.85 25.90 -7.25
N LEU A 95 24.15 27.01 -7.02
CA LEU A 95 23.24 27.64 -7.99
C LEU A 95 23.97 28.34 -9.14
N ALA A 96 25.26 28.66 -8.97
CA ALA A 96 26.09 29.16 -10.07
C ALA A 96 26.48 28.06 -11.07
N ASN A 97 26.34 26.77 -10.70
CA ASN A 97 26.62 25.66 -11.59
C ASN A 97 25.38 25.33 -12.46
N PRO A 98 25.44 25.51 -13.80
CA PRO A 98 24.31 25.25 -14.68
C PRO A 98 23.93 23.76 -14.78
N ARG A 99 24.81 22.85 -14.35
CA ARG A 99 24.58 21.40 -14.36
C ARG A 99 23.87 20.89 -13.10
N LEU A 100 23.55 21.76 -12.13
CA LEU A 100 22.86 21.35 -10.92
C LEU A 100 21.46 20.80 -11.27
N PRO A 101 21.11 19.56 -10.86
CA PRO A 101 19.80 18.98 -11.15
C PRO A 101 18.66 19.90 -10.76
N PHE A 102 17.62 20.00 -11.58
CA PHE A 102 16.52 20.95 -11.40
C PHE A 102 15.89 20.91 -10.01
N THR A 103 15.63 19.70 -9.50
CA THR A 103 15.03 19.48 -8.19
C THR A 103 15.91 20.04 -7.06
N GLN A 104 17.23 19.88 -7.16
CA GLN A 104 18.20 20.46 -6.24
C GLN A 104 18.27 21.98 -6.41
N SER A 105 18.22 22.47 -7.65
CA SER A 105 18.16 23.89 -8.00
C SER A 105 16.95 24.61 -7.40
N VAL A 106 15.77 23.98 -7.42
CA VAL A 106 14.53 24.50 -6.80
C VAL A 106 14.67 24.52 -5.30
N LEU A 107 15.08 23.40 -4.69
CA LEU A 107 15.25 23.29 -3.25
C LEU A 107 16.29 24.29 -2.72
N ALA A 108 17.43 24.41 -3.40
CA ALA A 108 18.50 25.35 -3.04
C ALA A 108 18.01 26.81 -3.08
N ARG A 109 17.24 27.21 -4.10
CA ARG A 109 16.64 28.55 -4.17
C ARG A 109 15.62 28.79 -3.07
N ILE A 110 14.78 27.81 -2.75
CA ILE A 110 13.82 27.94 -1.65
C ILE A 110 14.56 28.12 -0.31
N MET A 111 15.58 27.31 -0.02
CA MET A 111 16.37 27.41 1.20
C MET A 111 17.14 28.74 1.28
N LEU A 112 17.76 29.16 0.17
CA LEU A 112 18.48 30.43 0.09
C LEU A 112 17.55 31.61 0.35
N GLY A 113 16.35 31.60 -0.26
CA GLY A 113 15.32 32.60 -0.02
C GLY A 113 14.88 32.65 1.45
N GLN A 114 14.72 31.50 2.11
CA GLN A 114 14.38 31.43 3.54
C GLN A 114 15.51 31.97 4.45
N LEU A 115 16.77 31.70 4.12
CA LEU A 115 17.92 32.27 4.85
C LEU A 115 17.96 33.80 4.73
N HIS A 116 17.72 34.35 3.54
CA HIS A 116 17.62 35.80 3.35
C HIS A 116 16.42 36.41 4.08
N MET A 117 15.26 35.75 4.04
CA MET A 117 14.08 36.18 4.81
C MET A 117 14.35 36.24 6.31
N LYS A 118 15.15 35.31 6.85
CA LYS A 118 15.52 35.32 8.26
C LYS A 118 16.27 36.60 8.65
N VAL A 119 17.17 37.09 7.79
CA VAL A 119 17.88 38.36 7.99
C VAL A 119 16.93 39.55 7.91
N ALA A 120 16.06 39.58 6.90
CA ALA A 120 15.05 40.62 6.74
C ALA A 120 14.16 40.75 8.00
N VAL A 121 13.67 39.62 8.53
CA VAL A 121 12.78 39.58 9.70
C VAL A 121 13.53 39.77 11.03
N GLY A 122 14.76 39.28 11.14
CA GLY A 122 15.54 39.31 12.40
C GLY A 122 15.76 40.72 12.95
N SER A 123 15.95 41.69 12.05
CA SER A 123 16.12 43.11 12.37
C SER A 123 14.96 43.73 13.16
N LEU A 124 13.74 43.21 12.99
CA LEU A 124 12.55 43.69 13.70
C LEU A 124 12.52 43.23 15.15
N ARG A 125 13.19 42.11 15.48
CA ARG A 125 13.17 41.53 16.83
C ARG A 125 14.18 42.19 17.76
N THR A 126 15.26 42.74 17.22
CA THR A 126 16.36 43.35 18.00
C THR A 126 16.12 44.82 18.32
N GLY A 127 14.89 45.34 18.21
CA GLY A 127 14.55 46.73 18.54
C GLY A 127 15.09 47.77 17.55
N GLY A 128 15.67 47.33 16.42
CA GLY A 128 16.30 48.17 15.40
C GLY A 128 15.33 48.77 14.38
N PHE A 129 14.14 49.24 14.80
CA PHE A 129 13.20 49.86 13.86
C PHE A 129 13.76 51.17 13.27
N LEU A 130 14.55 51.92 14.06
CA LEU A 130 15.12 53.21 13.65
C LEU A 130 16.17 53.08 12.52
N PRO A 131 17.13 52.13 12.54
CA PRO A 131 18.02 51.87 11.41
C PRO A 131 17.31 51.50 10.09
N ALA A 132 16.17 50.80 10.16
CA ALA A 132 15.39 50.39 8.99
C ALA A 132 14.65 51.57 8.31
N LEU A 133 14.58 52.74 8.96
CA LEU A 133 13.97 53.95 8.43
C LEU A 133 14.94 54.83 7.61
N ARG A 134 16.20 54.42 7.45
CA ARG A 134 17.16 55.18 6.62
C ARG A 134 16.75 55.13 5.14
N PRO A 135 16.63 56.29 4.45
CA PRO A 135 16.37 56.33 3.01
C PRO A 135 17.46 55.57 2.25
N GLY A 136 17.06 54.71 1.31
CA GLY A 136 17.98 53.89 0.49
C GLY A 136 17.92 52.38 0.75
N GLY A 137 17.26 51.97 1.84
CA GLY A 137 17.07 50.56 2.18
C GLY A 137 18.32 49.93 2.80
N GLY A 138 18.22 49.53 4.06
CA GLY A 138 19.30 48.81 4.75
C GLY A 138 19.49 47.38 4.24
N PRO A 139 20.44 46.63 4.80
CA PRO A 139 20.71 45.22 4.45
C PRO A 139 19.47 44.32 4.56
N GLN A 140 18.45 44.73 5.31
CA GLN A 140 17.16 44.06 5.42
C GLN A 140 16.36 44.09 4.11
N VAL A 141 16.39 45.23 3.41
CA VAL A 141 15.67 45.42 2.14
C VAL A 141 16.35 44.61 1.05
N GLU A 142 17.68 44.63 1.02
CA GLU A 142 18.46 43.82 0.10
C GLU A 142 18.22 42.34 0.33
N ALA A 143 18.21 41.88 1.59
CA ALA A 143 17.86 40.50 1.92
C ALA A 143 16.43 40.14 1.49
N ALA A 144 15.45 41.01 1.73
CA ALA A 144 14.07 40.77 1.28
C ALA A 144 13.95 40.68 -0.25
N ARG A 145 14.66 41.56 -0.99
CA ARG A 145 14.71 41.53 -2.46
C ARG A 145 15.42 40.27 -2.98
N ALA A 146 16.53 39.87 -2.35
CA ALA A 146 17.24 38.64 -2.69
C ALA A 146 16.35 37.40 -2.48
N ALA A 147 15.60 37.36 -1.38
CA ALA A 147 14.61 36.31 -1.14
C ALA A 147 13.50 36.30 -2.20
N ALA A 148 12.93 37.47 -2.53
CA ALA A 148 11.91 37.58 -3.57
C ALA A 148 12.45 37.11 -4.93
N GLY A 149 13.68 37.47 -5.28
CA GLY A 149 14.37 36.98 -6.48
C GLY A 149 14.40 35.45 -6.54
N CYS A 150 14.84 34.81 -5.44
CA CYS A 150 14.87 33.35 -5.36
C CYS A 150 13.49 32.71 -5.59
N PHE A 151 12.44 33.22 -4.94
CA PHE A 151 11.09 32.66 -5.06
C PHE A 151 10.46 32.92 -6.44
N ARG A 152 10.71 34.08 -7.06
CA ARG A 152 10.26 34.35 -8.44
C ARG A 152 10.90 33.39 -9.43
N THR A 153 12.20 33.15 -9.33
CA THR A 153 12.89 32.19 -10.20
C THR A 153 12.32 30.79 -10.06
N VAL A 154 11.95 30.36 -8.84
CA VAL A 154 11.28 29.07 -8.63
C VAL A 154 9.91 29.01 -9.31
N LEU A 155 9.12 30.08 -9.22
CA LEU A 155 7.78 30.13 -9.82
C LEU A 155 7.77 30.34 -11.34
N ALA A 156 8.86 30.87 -11.90
CA ALA A 156 9.04 31.03 -13.34
C ALA A 156 9.59 29.76 -14.02
N GLY A 157 10.04 28.77 -13.25
CA GLY A 157 10.53 27.50 -13.76
C GLY A 157 9.40 26.54 -14.18
N PRO A 158 9.78 25.30 -14.57
CA PRO A 158 8.85 24.20 -14.83
C PRO A 158 7.81 23.99 -13.73
N GLU A 159 6.64 23.44 -14.10
CA GLU A 159 5.54 23.22 -13.16
C GLU A 159 5.96 22.37 -11.96
N LEU A 160 5.76 22.94 -10.77
CA LEU A 160 5.96 22.26 -9.49
C LEU A 160 4.62 21.76 -8.96
N SER A 161 4.67 20.80 -8.04
CA SER A 161 3.46 20.35 -7.34
C SER A 161 2.67 21.54 -6.78
N SER A 162 1.34 21.45 -6.82
CA SER A 162 0.43 22.53 -6.38
C SER A 162 0.77 23.03 -4.95
N GLN A 163 1.20 22.13 -4.08
CA GLN A 163 1.62 22.44 -2.72
C GLN A 163 2.91 23.29 -2.68
N VAL A 164 3.95 22.91 -3.43
CA VAL A 164 5.22 23.67 -3.50
C VAL A 164 4.98 25.05 -4.13
N THR A 165 4.17 25.09 -5.20
CA THR A 165 3.79 26.34 -5.88
C THR A 165 3.05 27.28 -4.93
N ALA A 166 2.07 26.78 -4.17
CA ALA A 166 1.33 27.58 -3.20
C ALA A 166 2.23 28.09 -2.05
N ALA A 167 3.09 27.23 -1.50
CA ALA A 167 4.04 27.62 -0.46
C ALA A 167 5.03 28.69 -0.95
N THR A 168 5.56 28.53 -2.17
CA THR A 168 6.51 29.47 -2.77
C THR A 168 5.86 30.82 -3.09
N ARG A 169 4.62 30.84 -3.61
CA ARG A 169 3.84 32.08 -3.78
C ARG A 169 3.64 32.82 -2.47
N THR A 170 3.34 32.10 -1.40
CA THR A 170 3.16 32.69 -0.07
C THR A 170 4.45 33.33 0.43
N MET A 171 5.59 32.64 0.29
CA MET A 171 6.90 33.19 0.66
C MET A 171 7.31 34.38 -0.21
N LEU A 172 6.98 34.36 -1.51
CA LEU A 172 7.21 35.50 -2.41
C LEU A 172 6.42 36.73 -1.95
N THR A 173 5.12 36.59 -1.71
CA THR A 173 4.26 37.68 -1.24
C THR A 173 4.80 38.28 0.06
N MET A 174 5.29 37.44 0.97
CA MET A 174 5.94 37.92 2.19
C MET A 174 7.21 38.71 1.88
N ALA A 175 8.11 38.16 1.07
CA ALA A 175 9.39 38.80 0.72
C ALA A 175 9.17 40.16 0.03
N GLU A 176 8.23 40.25 -0.89
CA GLU A 176 7.83 41.49 -1.56
C GLU A 176 7.22 42.48 -0.57
N GLY A 177 6.32 42.03 0.31
CA GLY A 177 5.75 42.88 1.35
C GLY A 177 6.82 43.46 2.29
N PHE A 178 7.86 42.70 2.62
CA PHE A 178 9.00 43.21 3.39
C PHE A 178 9.88 44.17 2.58
N ALA A 179 10.16 43.88 1.31
CA ALA A 179 10.93 44.76 0.44
C ALA A 179 10.21 46.11 0.25
N ASP A 180 8.88 46.11 0.08
CA ASP A 180 8.06 47.31 -0.07
C ASP A 180 7.92 48.08 1.24
N ALA A 181 7.76 47.37 2.36
CA ALA A 181 7.62 47.98 3.68
C ALA A 181 8.82 48.84 4.07
N PHE A 182 10.01 48.49 3.59
CA PHE A 182 11.28 49.12 3.96
C PHE A 182 11.99 49.80 2.77
N GLY A 183 11.48 49.67 1.55
CA GLY A 183 12.11 50.20 0.34
C GLY A 183 11.76 51.66 0.02
N GLY A 184 10.72 52.22 0.63
CA GLY A 184 10.24 53.58 0.39
C GLY A 184 10.73 54.62 1.40
N VAL A 185 10.32 55.87 1.22
CA VAL A 185 10.49 56.94 2.22
C VAL A 185 9.49 56.68 3.36
N GLY A 186 9.95 55.98 4.40
CA GLY A 186 9.16 55.60 5.57
C GLY A 186 8.64 54.16 5.53
N VAL A 187 8.09 53.70 6.66
CA VAL A 187 7.60 52.32 6.80
C VAL A 187 6.13 52.21 6.35
N ASN A 188 5.87 51.35 5.37
CA ASN A 188 4.51 51.01 4.95
C ASN A 188 3.90 49.97 5.90
N VAL A 189 3.26 50.44 6.98
CA VAL A 189 2.63 49.59 8.01
C VAL A 189 1.58 48.65 7.40
N ALA A 190 0.85 49.08 6.36
CA ALA A 190 -0.14 48.23 5.70
C ALA A 190 0.52 47.03 4.99
N ALA A 191 1.69 47.22 4.37
CA ALA A 191 2.47 46.14 3.78
C ALA A 191 2.97 45.15 4.85
N ILE A 192 3.44 45.65 5.99
CA ILE A 192 3.85 44.81 7.13
C ILE A 192 2.67 43.98 7.64
N THR A 193 1.51 44.59 7.87
CA THR A 193 0.32 43.89 8.37
C THR A 193 -0.10 42.77 7.42
N ARG A 194 -0.06 43.01 6.10
CA ARG A 194 -0.34 41.96 5.09
C ARG A 194 0.70 40.84 5.13
N ALA A 195 1.98 41.17 5.17
CA ALA A 195 3.05 40.16 5.23
C ALA A 195 2.95 39.29 6.50
N VAL A 196 2.64 39.89 7.66
CA VAL A 196 2.42 39.19 8.93
C VAL A 196 1.18 38.30 8.86
N ALA A 197 0.08 38.77 8.26
CA ALA A 197 -1.13 37.97 8.08
C ALA A 197 -0.85 36.74 7.19
N SER A 198 -0.18 36.92 6.06
CA SER A 198 0.26 35.82 5.18
C SER A 198 1.17 34.83 5.92
N PHE A 199 2.10 35.31 6.75
CA PHE A 199 2.96 34.46 7.56
C PHE A 199 2.19 33.62 8.58
N GLN A 200 1.23 34.23 9.28
CA GLN A 200 0.42 33.52 10.27
C GLN A 200 -0.47 32.45 9.60
N GLN A 201 -1.07 32.78 8.45
CA GLN A 201 -1.83 31.82 7.65
C GLN A 201 -0.93 30.67 7.18
N SER A 202 0.26 31.00 6.69
CA SER A 202 1.26 30.02 6.26
C SER A 202 1.72 29.11 7.40
N ARG A 203 1.97 29.64 8.61
CA ARG A 203 2.31 28.82 9.78
C ARG A 203 1.22 27.81 10.14
N ARG A 204 -0.06 28.15 9.98
CA ARG A 204 -1.17 27.22 10.21
C ARG A 204 -1.14 26.11 9.16
N GLN A 205 -1.04 26.46 7.88
CA GLN A 205 -0.96 25.49 6.79
C GLN A 205 0.29 24.60 6.88
N TRP A 206 1.44 25.14 7.25
CA TRP A 206 2.70 24.39 7.36
C TRP A 206 2.74 23.44 8.55
N HIS A 207 1.98 23.72 9.60
CA HIS A 207 1.85 22.81 10.73
C HIS A 207 1.12 21.53 10.32
N ASP A 208 0.14 21.64 9.42
CA ASP A 208 -0.62 20.51 8.89
C ASP A 208 0.13 19.73 7.80
N LEU A 209 0.97 20.44 7.02
CA LEU A 209 1.72 19.85 5.92
C LEU A 209 3.01 19.13 6.34
N GLY A 210 3.46 19.33 7.58
CA GLY A 210 4.71 18.77 8.12
C GLY A 210 5.93 19.15 7.26
N MET A 211 6.68 20.18 7.64
CA MET A 211 7.86 20.69 6.89
C MET A 211 8.88 19.63 6.41
N GLY A 212 8.89 18.43 7.02
CA GLY A 212 9.63 17.28 6.50
C GLY A 212 9.19 16.82 5.08
N SER A 213 7.95 17.05 4.65
CA SER A 213 7.44 16.61 3.33
C SER A 213 8.05 17.37 2.15
N LEU A 214 8.33 18.67 2.31
CA LEU A 214 8.95 19.51 1.26
C LEU A 214 10.45 19.24 1.13
N LEU A 215 11.16 19.06 2.26
CA LEU A 215 12.60 18.79 2.28
C LEU A 215 12.91 17.34 1.92
N THR A 216 11.97 16.43 2.17
CA THR A 216 12.06 15.07 1.61
C THR A 216 11.67 15.01 0.15
N ALA A 217 11.08 16.04 -0.48
CA ALA A 217 10.68 15.98 -1.89
C ALA A 217 11.86 15.71 -2.83
N GLY A 218 13.04 16.30 -2.59
CA GLY A 218 14.25 16.03 -3.36
C GLY A 218 14.81 14.61 -3.17
N THR A 219 14.87 14.13 -1.93
CA THR A 219 15.20 12.72 -1.63
C THR A 219 14.11 11.73 -2.03
N ARG A 220 12.85 12.18 -2.15
CA ARG A 220 11.72 11.42 -2.69
C ARG A 220 11.88 11.34 -4.19
N LEU A 221 12.16 12.44 -4.91
CA LEU A 221 12.47 12.49 -6.35
C LEU A 221 13.72 11.69 -6.74
N ALA A 222 14.76 11.67 -5.89
CA ALA A 222 15.92 10.81 -6.06
C ALA A 222 15.61 9.31 -5.81
N ARG A 223 14.52 9.02 -5.09
CA ARG A 223 13.94 7.68 -4.85
C ARG A 223 12.69 7.40 -5.71
N THR A 224 12.27 8.38 -6.50
CA THR A 224 11.22 8.29 -7.50
C THR A 224 11.90 7.68 -8.72
N ASP A 225 11.19 6.76 -9.37
CA ASP A 225 11.61 6.09 -10.59
C ASP A 225 12.30 7.13 -11.51
N PRO A 226 13.50 6.85 -12.06
CA PRO A 226 14.21 7.76 -12.95
C PRO A 226 13.35 8.36 -14.07
N LEU A 227 12.27 7.67 -14.48
CA LEU A 227 11.33 8.08 -15.51
C LEU A 227 10.15 8.92 -14.98
N ASP A 228 9.80 8.79 -13.70
CA ASP A 228 8.82 9.64 -12.99
C ASP A 228 9.45 10.94 -12.46
N ARG A 229 10.77 11.10 -12.62
CA ARG A 229 11.42 12.38 -12.44
C ARG A 229 10.94 13.28 -13.58
N PRO A 230 10.51 14.53 -13.31
CA PRO A 230 10.18 15.45 -14.38
C PRO A 230 11.39 15.59 -15.32
N VAL A 231 11.24 15.06 -16.54
CA VAL A 231 12.25 15.17 -17.59
C VAL A 231 12.20 16.61 -18.11
N LEU A 232 13.28 17.34 -17.89
CA LEU A 232 13.48 18.63 -18.53
C LEU A 232 13.78 18.39 -20.00
N LEU A 233 12.80 18.66 -20.87
CA LEU A 233 13.08 18.88 -22.28
C LEU A 233 13.82 20.22 -22.37
N VAL A 234 15.15 20.17 -22.57
CA VAL A 234 15.92 21.35 -22.96
C VAL A 234 15.85 21.38 -24.48
N GLU A 235 15.00 22.24 -25.03
CA GLU A 235 15.08 22.62 -26.43
C GLU A 235 16.41 23.36 -26.63
N GLY A 236 17.44 22.62 -27.03
CA GLY A 236 18.65 23.20 -27.59
C GLY A 236 18.42 23.48 -29.07
N ASP A 237 19.03 24.55 -29.59
CA ASP A 237 19.06 24.81 -31.02
C ASP A 237 19.49 23.54 -31.76
N ASP A 238 18.69 23.14 -32.76
CA ASP A 238 18.86 21.90 -33.51
C ASP A 238 20.33 21.74 -33.94
N PRO A 239 21.03 20.68 -33.51
CA PRO A 239 22.35 20.40 -34.06
C PRO A 239 22.18 20.13 -35.56
N VAL A 240 22.95 20.87 -36.37
CA VAL A 240 23.03 20.70 -37.82
C VAL A 240 23.13 19.21 -38.15
N THR A 241 22.06 18.67 -38.72
CA THR A 241 21.86 17.24 -38.96
C THR A 241 22.95 16.70 -39.89
N PRO A 242 23.84 15.82 -39.43
CA PRO A 242 24.70 15.06 -40.34
C PRO A 242 23.82 14.06 -41.11
N ALA A 243 24.08 13.92 -42.41
CA ALA A 243 23.30 13.08 -43.31
C ALA A 243 23.09 11.65 -42.78
N GLU A 244 21.82 11.26 -42.71
CA GLU A 244 21.33 9.99 -42.16
C GLU A 244 21.70 8.80 -43.09
N PRO A 245 22.29 7.71 -42.58
CA PRO A 245 22.47 6.48 -43.37
C PRO A 245 21.13 5.78 -43.62
N PRO A 246 21.00 4.97 -44.70
CA PRO A 246 19.73 4.39 -45.12
C PRO A 246 19.15 3.47 -44.03
N GLY A 247 17.96 3.85 -43.54
CA GLY A 247 17.28 3.17 -42.45
C GLY A 247 16.82 1.75 -42.80
N PRO A 248 16.74 0.85 -41.80
CA PRO A 248 16.17 -0.48 -41.97
C PRO A 248 14.69 -0.38 -42.34
N GLY A 249 14.26 -1.23 -43.28
CA GLY A 249 12.93 -1.20 -43.89
C GLY A 249 11.77 -1.25 -42.89
N PRO A 250 10.57 -0.78 -43.29
CA PRO A 250 9.42 -0.63 -42.42
C PRO A 250 9.00 -1.98 -41.82
N ARG A 251 9.06 -2.05 -40.48
CA ARG A 251 8.54 -3.18 -39.71
C ARG A 251 7.02 -3.27 -39.95
N PRO A 252 6.47 -4.45 -40.30
CA PRO A 252 5.04 -4.58 -40.62
C PRO A 252 4.18 -4.14 -39.44
N ALA A 253 3.13 -3.37 -39.72
CA ALA A 253 2.14 -2.93 -38.75
C ALA A 253 1.35 -4.13 -38.23
N GLY A 254 1.88 -4.82 -37.22
CA GLY A 254 1.12 -5.75 -36.41
C GLY A 254 0.00 -4.99 -35.73
N SER A 255 -1.20 -5.58 -35.72
CA SER A 255 -2.34 -5.15 -34.92
C SER A 255 -1.87 -4.72 -33.53
N ALA A 256 -1.85 -3.41 -33.25
CA ALA A 256 -1.43 -2.88 -31.95
C ALA A 256 -2.50 -3.23 -30.92
N LEU A 257 -2.39 -4.42 -30.33
CA LEU A 257 -3.16 -4.79 -29.17
C LEU A 257 -2.90 -3.75 -28.06
N ASP A 258 -3.93 -3.46 -27.27
CA ASP A 258 -3.78 -2.66 -26.07
C ASP A 258 -2.67 -3.28 -25.21
N PRO A 259 -1.59 -2.55 -24.83
CA PRO A 259 -0.50 -3.08 -24.02
C PRO A 259 -0.98 -3.78 -22.72
N ARG A 260 -2.14 -3.36 -22.18
CA ARG A 260 -2.76 -4.04 -21.04
C ARG A 260 -3.32 -5.41 -21.39
N GLN A 261 -3.93 -5.54 -22.55
CA GLN A 261 -4.43 -6.82 -23.02
C GLN A 261 -3.26 -7.77 -23.27
N GLU A 262 -2.21 -7.30 -23.94
CA GLU A 262 -0.99 -8.08 -24.19
C GLU A 262 -0.34 -8.53 -22.87
N LEU A 263 -0.15 -7.61 -21.91
CA LEU A 263 0.38 -7.95 -20.59
C LEU A 263 -0.49 -8.99 -19.86
N ARG A 264 -1.83 -8.87 -19.94
CA ARG A 264 -2.75 -9.85 -19.34
C ARG A 264 -2.69 -11.21 -20.02
N GLU A 265 -2.55 -11.25 -21.34
CA GLU A 265 -2.40 -12.48 -22.11
C GLU A 265 -1.08 -13.18 -21.73
N GLN A 266 0.03 -12.44 -21.68
CA GLN A 266 1.31 -12.99 -21.21
C GLN A 266 1.24 -13.50 -19.78
N LEU A 267 0.62 -12.76 -18.85
CA LEU A 267 0.47 -13.20 -17.46
C LEU A 267 -0.46 -14.42 -17.32
N ARG A 268 -1.45 -14.56 -18.21
CA ARG A 268 -2.36 -15.72 -18.25
C ARG A 268 -1.65 -16.97 -18.74
N ASP A 269 -0.75 -16.82 -19.72
CA ASP A 269 0.02 -17.93 -20.29
C ASP A 269 1.17 -18.39 -19.38
N LEU A 270 1.58 -17.56 -18.42
CA LEU A 270 2.43 -18.03 -17.33
C LEU A 270 1.67 -19.05 -16.46
N PRO A 271 2.17 -20.28 -16.29
CA PRO A 271 1.50 -21.28 -15.48
C PRO A 271 1.19 -20.72 -14.09
N TYR A 272 -0.10 -20.69 -13.76
CA TYR A 272 -0.67 -20.21 -12.50
C TYR A 272 -0.64 -18.67 -12.29
N GLY A 273 -0.74 -17.87 -13.35
CA GLY A 273 -0.88 -16.40 -13.22
C GLY A 273 0.39 -15.72 -12.68
N GLY A 274 1.57 -16.19 -13.10
CA GLY A 274 2.87 -15.65 -12.70
C GLY A 274 3.51 -16.29 -11.46
N ALA A 275 2.75 -17.03 -10.63
CA ALA A 275 3.28 -17.64 -9.41
C ALA A 275 4.32 -18.75 -9.67
N GLY A 276 4.14 -19.53 -10.74
CA GLY A 276 5.10 -20.58 -11.15
C GLY A 276 6.44 -20.03 -11.62
N ALA A 277 6.44 -18.85 -12.26
CA ALA A 277 7.67 -18.18 -12.70
C ALA A 277 8.58 -17.80 -11.52
N LEU A 278 7.98 -17.51 -10.35
CA LEU A 278 8.71 -17.24 -9.11
C LEU A 278 9.25 -18.51 -8.43
N ALA A 279 9.00 -19.73 -8.93
CA ALA A 279 9.63 -20.94 -8.39
C ALA A 279 10.96 -21.27 -9.10
N GLY A 280 11.12 -20.91 -10.38
CA GLY A 280 12.30 -21.25 -11.20
C GLY A 280 13.24 -20.06 -11.50
N LYS A 281 14.30 -20.31 -12.27
CA LYS A 281 15.12 -19.25 -12.89
C LYS A 281 14.45 -18.84 -14.22
N PRO A 282 13.90 -17.62 -14.34
CA PRO A 282 13.25 -17.19 -15.57
C PRO A 282 14.28 -16.90 -16.67
N ALA A 283 13.85 -16.96 -17.93
CA ALA A 283 14.65 -16.47 -19.05
C ALA A 283 14.73 -14.93 -18.98
N VAL A 284 15.94 -14.37 -19.13
CA VAL A 284 16.17 -12.91 -19.05
C VAL A 284 15.26 -12.15 -20.03
N ALA A 285 15.16 -12.63 -21.27
CA ALA A 285 14.32 -12.01 -22.30
C ALA A 285 12.84 -11.89 -21.89
N LEU A 286 12.28 -12.92 -21.24
CA LEU A 286 10.89 -12.89 -20.74
C LEU A 286 10.73 -11.88 -19.60
N ALA A 287 11.70 -11.80 -18.70
CA ALA A 287 11.66 -10.84 -17.60
C ALA A 287 11.74 -9.40 -18.12
N ASP A 288 12.62 -9.14 -19.08
CA ASP A 288 12.76 -7.83 -19.73
C ASP A 288 11.48 -7.42 -20.49
N GLU A 289 10.87 -8.36 -21.22
CA GLU A 289 9.62 -8.12 -21.93
C GLU A 289 8.48 -7.77 -20.97
N LEU A 290 8.33 -8.52 -19.87
CA LEU A 290 7.34 -8.21 -18.83
C LEU A 290 7.57 -6.85 -18.18
N VAL A 291 8.82 -6.49 -17.89
CA VAL A 291 9.16 -5.16 -17.34
C VAL A 291 8.82 -4.07 -18.36
N ALA A 292 9.17 -4.26 -19.63
CA ALA A 292 8.89 -3.29 -20.69
C ALA A 292 7.38 -3.07 -20.88
N LEU A 293 6.59 -4.15 -20.97
CA LEU A 293 5.13 -4.09 -21.09
C LEU A 293 4.48 -3.45 -19.87
N ALA A 294 4.83 -3.89 -18.65
CA ALA A 294 4.26 -3.33 -17.43
C ALA A 294 4.60 -1.85 -17.24
N THR A 295 5.83 -1.45 -17.60
CA THR A 295 6.26 -0.04 -17.60
C THR A 295 5.46 0.76 -18.64
N THR A 296 5.30 0.24 -19.85
CA THR A 296 4.49 0.88 -20.91
C THR A 296 3.04 1.10 -20.45
N VAL A 297 2.44 0.09 -19.84
CA VAL A 297 1.08 0.17 -19.27
C VAL A 297 0.98 1.27 -18.22
N LEU A 298 1.93 1.35 -17.28
CA LEU A 298 1.93 2.38 -16.23
C LEU A 298 2.06 3.81 -16.79
N HIS A 299 2.77 3.98 -17.90
CA HIS A 299 3.05 5.30 -18.51
C HIS A 299 2.08 5.70 -19.63
N SER A 300 1.21 4.78 -20.10
CA SER A 300 0.26 5.01 -21.21
C SER A 300 -0.86 6.04 -20.93
N GLY A 301 -0.89 6.69 -19.76
CA GLY A 301 -1.87 7.72 -19.40
C GLY A 301 -3.28 7.21 -19.09
N GLY A 302 -3.57 5.92 -19.29
CA GLY A 302 -4.88 5.29 -19.11
C GLY A 302 -5.30 5.00 -17.66
N GLY A 303 -4.77 5.73 -16.68
CA GLY A 303 -5.01 5.56 -15.23
C GLY A 303 -4.40 4.27 -14.66
N THR A 304 -3.38 4.36 -13.81
CA THR A 304 -2.69 3.20 -13.25
C THR A 304 -3.57 2.42 -12.27
N THR A 305 -3.56 1.09 -12.36
CA THR A 305 -4.29 0.22 -11.45
C THR A 305 -3.36 -0.54 -10.50
N PRO A 306 -3.85 -1.03 -9.34
CA PRO A 306 -3.07 -1.89 -8.46
C PRO A 306 -2.53 -3.15 -9.14
N ALA A 307 -3.26 -3.69 -10.12
CA ALA A 307 -2.84 -4.86 -10.89
C ALA A 307 -1.64 -4.52 -11.81
N ASP A 308 -1.60 -3.32 -12.40
CA ASP A 308 -0.48 -2.87 -13.23
C ASP A 308 0.82 -2.78 -12.40
N HIS A 309 0.74 -2.20 -11.19
CA HIS A 309 1.87 -2.17 -10.26
C HIS A 309 2.31 -3.57 -9.79
N LEU A 310 1.36 -4.50 -9.64
CA LEU A 310 1.68 -5.88 -9.28
C LEU A 310 2.42 -6.62 -10.41
N ALA A 311 2.01 -6.38 -11.65
CA ALA A 311 2.68 -6.91 -12.84
C ALA A 311 4.10 -6.37 -12.98
N LEU A 312 4.32 -5.07 -12.76
CA LEU A 312 5.66 -4.49 -12.74
C LEU A 312 6.53 -5.08 -11.62
N ALA A 313 5.97 -5.23 -10.41
CA ALA A 313 6.68 -5.85 -9.30
C ALA A 313 7.10 -7.30 -9.61
N LEU A 314 6.25 -8.06 -10.30
CA LEU A 314 6.58 -9.40 -10.78
C LEU A 314 7.73 -9.36 -11.80
N GLY A 315 7.62 -8.53 -12.84
CA GLY A 315 8.65 -8.42 -13.89
C GLY A 315 10.02 -8.07 -13.32
N LEU A 316 10.10 -7.05 -12.46
CA LEU A 316 11.35 -6.63 -11.81
C LEU A 316 11.92 -7.72 -10.88
N THR A 317 11.06 -8.44 -10.15
CA THR A 317 11.50 -9.57 -9.31
C THR A 317 12.07 -10.71 -10.15
N LEU A 318 11.47 -10.99 -11.32
CA LEU A 318 11.97 -12.00 -12.25
C LEU A 318 13.30 -11.57 -12.88
N ARG A 319 13.43 -10.29 -13.28
CA ARG A 319 14.65 -9.74 -13.89
C ARG A 319 15.83 -9.80 -12.94
N ALA A 320 15.64 -9.34 -11.69
CA ALA A 320 16.66 -9.42 -10.64
C ALA A 320 17.13 -10.86 -10.30
N ARG A 321 16.34 -11.89 -10.65
CA ARG A 321 16.70 -13.30 -10.46
C ARG A 321 17.32 -13.93 -11.71
N ALA A 322 17.00 -13.39 -12.88
CA ALA A 322 17.56 -13.84 -14.14
C ALA A 322 18.99 -13.32 -14.31
N ASP A 323 19.22 -12.07 -13.91
CA ASP A 323 20.48 -11.34 -14.03
C ASP A 323 21.15 -11.17 -12.66
N ASP A 324 22.39 -11.67 -12.52
CA ASP A 324 23.23 -11.46 -11.33
C ASP A 324 24.06 -10.15 -11.44
N GLY A 325 23.73 -9.30 -12.41
CA GLY A 325 24.38 -8.03 -12.69
C GLY A 325 24.19 -6.95 -11.60
N PRO A 326 24.94 -5.84 -11.69
CA PRO A 326 24.90 -4.76 -10.70
C PRO A 326 23.52 -4.10 -10.55
N GLY A 327 22.61 -4.27 -11.52
CA GLY A 327 21.24 -3.73 -11.48
C GLY A 327 20.23 -4.55 -10.66
N ALA A 328 20.55 -5.80 -10.28
CA ALA A 328 19.61 -6.66 -9.57
C ALA A 328 19.15 -6.08 -8.22
N GLY A 329 20.03 -5.34 -7.54
CA GLY A 329 19.70 -4.64 -6.29
C GLY A 329 18.66 -3.53 -6.47
N ASP A 330 18.78 -2.76 -7.55
CA ASP A 330 17.86 -1.67 -7.89
C ASP A 330 16.51 -2.23 -8.33
N ASP A 331 16.51 -3.28 -9.16
CA ASP A 331 15.28 -4.00 -9.56
C ASP A 331 14.50 -4.51 -8.35
N LEU A 332 15.16 -5.08 -7.35
CA LEU A 332 14.49 -5.52 -6.12
C LEU A 332 13.99 -4.35 -5.26
N ALA A 333 14.63 -3.19 -5.33
CA ALA A 333 14.15 -1.99 -4.63
C ALA A 333 12.87 -1.45 -5.31
N ASP A 334 12.88 -1.40 -6.64
CA ASP A 334 11.75 -0.93 -7.45
C ASP A 334 10.58 -1.92 -7.43
N ALA A 335 10.87 -3.23 -7.44
CA ALA A 335 9.85 -4.27 -7.24
C ALA A 335 9.11 -4.09 -5.91
N ARG A 336 9.84 -3.79 -4.82
CA ARG A 336 9.24 -3.49 -3.51
C ARG A 336 8.45 -2.19 -3.52
N SER A 337 8.90 -1.17 -4.26
CA SER A 337 8.17 0.09 -4.41
C SER A 337 6.82 -0.15 -5.11
N SER A 338 6.84 -0.83 -6.25
CA SER A 338 5.66 -1.21 -7.02
C SER A 338 4.72 -2.12 -6.23
N LEU A 339 5.24 -3.10 -5.47
CA LEU A 339 4.43 -3.94 -4.60
C LEU A 339 3.69 -3.13 -3.52
N ARG A 340 4.33 -2.10 -2.96
CA ARG A 340 3.70 -1.19 -1.98
C ARG A 340 2.64 -0.29 -2.62
N ALA A 341 2.87 0.16 -3.86
CA ALA A 341 1.87 0.91 -4.63
C ALA A 341 0.64 0.05 -4.93
N ALA A 342 0.85 -1.20 -5.38
CA ALA A 342 -0.22 -2.19 -5.57
C ALA A 342 -1.00 -2.43 -4.26
N ALA A 343 -0.30 -2.57 -3.14
CA ALA A 343 -0.91 -2.75 -1.83
C ALA A 343 -1.74 -1.54 -1.38
N ALA A 344 -1.44 -0.32 -1.83
CA ALA A 344 -2.17 0.87 -1.40
C ALA A 344 -3.59 0.94 -2.00
N GLY A 345 -3.87 0.23 -3.09
CA GLY A 345 -5.18 0.20 -3.74
C GLY A 345 -6.02 -1.05 -3.46
N ASN A 346 -7.16 -1.13 -4.13
CA ASN A 346 -8.06 -2.30 -4.07
C ASN A 346 -7.58 -3.36 -5.07
N LEU A 347 -6.87 -4.37 -4.57
CA LEU A 347 -6.44 -5.51 -5.38
C LEU A 347 -7.63 -6.37 -5.79
N PRO A 348 -7.74 -6.73 -7.08
CA PRO A 348 -8.70 -7.73 -7.54
C PRO A 348 -8.51 -9.08 -6.82
N PRO A 349 -9.59 -9.82 -6.52
CA PRO A 349 -9.57 -11.18 -5.95
C PRO A 349 -8.49 -12.10 -6.52
N GLU A 350 -8.42 -12.17 -7.84
CA GLU A 350 -7.52 -13.02 -8.62
C GLU A 350 -6.04 -12.60 -8.51
N SER A 351 -5.77 -11.35 -8.17
CA SER A 351 -4.41 -10.80 -8.04
C SER A 351 -3.81 -11.02 -6.64
N PHE A 352 -4.63 -11.36 -5.65
CA PHE A 352 -4.18 -11.46 -4.26
C PHE A 352 -3.22 -12.64 -3.98
N PRO A 353 -3.36 -13.83 -4.58
CA PRO A 353 -2.36 -14.89 -4.46
C PRO A 353 -0.96 -14.45 -4.92
N LEU A 354 -0.87 -13.77 -6.07
CA LEU A 354 0.38 -13.23 -6.60
C LEU A 354 0.97 -12.17 -5.66
N PHE A 355 0.12 -11.30 -5.10
CA PHE A 355 0.53 -10.33 -4.10
C PHE A 355 1.20 -10.98 -2.87
N LEU A 356 0.59 -12.01 -2.29
CA LEU A 356 1.20 -12.74 -1.17
C LEU A 356 2.52 -13.40 -1.56
N ARG A 357 2.59 -13.97 -2.77
CA ARG A 357 3.79 -14.60 -3.31
C ARG A 357 4.94 -13.61 -3.41
N LEU A 358 4.69 -12.42 -3.93
CA LEU A 358 5.69 -11.34 -4.04
C LEU A 358 6.09 -10.80 -2.67
N CYS A 359 5.16 -10.64 -1.73
CA CYS A 359 5.51 -10.28 -0.35
C CYS A 359 6.49 -11.29 0.27
N HIS A 360 6.26 -12.59 0.05
CA HIS A 360 7.15 -13.65 0.52
C HIS A 360 8.51 -13.61 -0.21
N ALA A 361 8.50 -13.55 -1.54
CA ALA A 361 9.72 -13.57 -2.37
C ALA A 361 10.65 -12.37 -2.11
N LEU A 362 10.09 -11.18 -1.88
CA LEU A 362 10.85 -9.96 -1.61
C LEU A 362 11.25 -9.81 -0.13
N ALA A 363 10.94 -10.81 0.70
CA ALA A 363 11.13 -10.83 2.14
C ALA A 363 10.58 -9.56 2.84
N GLU A 364 9.41 -9.09 2.40
CA GLU A 364 8.77 -7.92 3.01
C GLU A 364 8.33 -8.28 4.45
N PRO A 365 8.92 -7.65 5.48
CA PRO A 365 8.81 -8.13 6.86
C PRO A 365 7.39 -8.01 7.41
N ARG A 366 6.53 -7.18 6.81
CA ARG A 366 5.09 -7.05 7.08
C ARG A 366 4.38 -6.57 5.83
N VAL A 367 3.26 -7.20 5.51
CA VAL A 367 2.38 -6.72 4.46
C VAL A 367 1.74 -5.39 4.91
N ARG A 368 1.74 -4.39 4.03
CA ARG A 368 1.09 -3.08 4.24
C ARG A 368 -0.14 -2.95 3.33
N GLY A 369 -0.92 -1.89 3.51
CA GLY A 369 -2.06 -1.58 2.63
C GLY A 369 -3.14 -2.67 2.65
N ALA A 370 -3.43 -3.27 1.50
CA ALA A 370 -4.41 -4.33 1.30
C ALA A 370 -4.20 -5.50 2.29
N GLY A 371 -2.94 -5.89 2.58
CA GLY A 371 -2.68 -6.91 3.60
C GLY A 371 -3.00 -6.46 5.02
N THR A 372 -2.89 -5.16 5.33
CA THR A 372 -3.35 -4.62 6.63
C THR A 372 -4.86 -4.73 6.76
N VAL A 373 -5.60 -4.46 5.68
CA VAL A 373 -7.06 -4.59 5.65
C VAL A 373 -7.47 -6.06 5.84
N VAL A 374 -6.83 -6.98 5.10
CA VAL A 374 -7.09 -8.43 5.22
C VAL A 374 -6.71 -8.96 6.60
N THR A 375 -5.58 -8.56 7.18
CA THR A 375 -5.18 -8.98 8.54
C THR A 375 -6.09 -8.42 9.63
N ALA A 376 -6.65 -7.22 9.44
CA ALA A 376 -7.70 -6.70 10.32
C ALA A 376 -8.99 -7.53 10.20
N ALA A 377 -9.41 -7.86 8.98
CA ALA A 377 -10.56 -8.72 8.72
C ALA A 377 -10.38 -10.13 9.33
N LEU A 378 -9.20 -10.74 9.22
CA LEU A 378 -8.88 -12.02 9.87
C LEU A 378 -9.06 -11.95 11.39
N ARG A 379 -8.53 -10.90 12.02
CA ARG A 379 -8.69 -10.68 13.47
C ARG A 379 -10.16 -10.50 13.86
N ALA A 380 -10.92 -9.73 13.10
CA ALA A 380 -12.36 -9.56 13.31
C ALA A 380 -13.13 -10.87 13.13
N ALA A 381 -12.71 -11.73 12.20
CA ALA A 381 -13.27 -13.05 11.99
C ALA A 381 -12.91 -14.06 13.10
N GLY A 382 -11.88 -13.77 13.91
CA GLY A 382 -11.32 -14.68 14.90
C GLY A 382 -10.41 -15.77 14.30
N ALA A 383 -9.85 -15.52 13.11
CA ALA A 383 -8.91 -16.39 12.42
C ALA A 383 -7.46 -15.98 12.70
N ASP A 384 -6.58 -16.97 12.82
CA ASP A 384 -5.15 -16.77 13.06
C ASP A 384 -4.39 -16.48 11.76
N ALA A 385 -4.88 -17.00 10.63
CA ALA A 385 -4.26 -16.80 9.32
C ALA A 385 -5.23 -16.99 8.14
N LEU A 386 -4.82 -16.43 7.00
CA LEU A 386 -5.34 -16.75 5.67
C LEU A 386 -4.28 -17.57 4.93
N ALA A 387 -4.66 -18.74 4.41
CA ALA A 387 -3.78 -19.58 3.61
C ALA A 387 -4.27 -19.65 2.16
N VAL A 388 -3.34 -19.56 1.21
CA VAL A 388 -3.59 -19.67 -0.22
C VAL A 388 -2.74 -20.82 -0.77
N PRO A 389 -3.36 -21.89 -1.32
CA PRO A 389 -2.61 -22.98 -1.94
C PRO A 389 -1.75 -22.48 -3.10
N GLN A 390 -0.56 -23.07 -3.24
CA GLN A 390 0.41 -22.81 -4.30
C GLN A 390 1.00 -24.15 -4.78
N PRO A 391 1.62 -24.20 -5.97
CA PRO A 391 2.23 -25.43 -6.48
C PRO A 391 3.29 -26.04 -5.55
N ASP A 392 3.99 -25.22 -4.77
CA ASP A 392 5.08 -25.60 -3.87
C ASP A 392 4.72 -25.57 -2.38
N GLY A 393 3.43 -25.37 -2.02
CA GLY A 393 2.99 -25.35 -0.63
C GLY A 393 1.78 -24.45 -0.38
N MET A 394 1.74 -23.83 0.80
CA MET A 394 0.70 -22.89 1.20
C MET A 394 1.34 -21.55 1.55
N LEU A 395 0.93 -20.46 0.92
CA LEU A 395 1.27 -19.12 1.41
C LEU A 395 0.34 -18.78 2.58
N VAL A 396 0.91 -18.47 3.73
CA VAL A 396 0.17 -18.21 4.97
C VAL A 396 0.39 -16.77 5.40
N LEU A 397 -0.66 -15.95 5.32
CA LEU A 397 -0.71 -14.60 5.87
C LEU A 397 -1.18 -14.66 7.34
N HIS A 398 -0.27 -14.39 8.26
CA HIS A 398 -0.55 -14.42 9.70
C HIS A 398 -1.26 -13.15 10.17
N ALA A 399 -2.41 -13.31 10.84
CA ALA A 399 -3.25 -12.20 11.28
C ALA A 399 -2.58 -11.33 12.36
N ALA A 400 -1.76 -11.95 13.23
CA ALA A 400 -1.10 -11.27 14.34
C ALA A 400 0.10 -10.42 13.93
N THR A 401 0.90 -10.91 12.98
CA THR A 401 2.16 -10.27 12.58
C THR A 401 2.06 -9.53 11.25
N GLY A 402 1.06 -9.88 10.42
CA GLY A 402 0.98 -9.44 9.03
C GLY A 402 2.09 -10.00 8.16
N GLN A 403 2.73 -11.10 8.58
CA GLN A 403 3.79 -11.75 7.81
C GLN A 403 3.22 -12.80 6.85
N VAL A 404 3.89 -12.96 5.70
CA VAL A 404 3.63 -14.06 4.77
C VAL A 404 4.74 -15.09 4.89
N THR A 405 4.38 -16.32 5.21
CA THR A 405 5.30 -17.46 5.30
C THR A 405 4.87 -18.56 4.34
N LEU A 406 5.82 -19.33 3.82
CA LEU A 406 5.53 -20.60 3.17
C LEU A 406 5.31 -21.67 4.25
N GLY A 407 4.23 -22.43 4.12
CA GLY A 407 3.88 -23.53 5.03
C GLY A 407 3.35 -24.74 4.28
N THR A 408 2.96 -25.76 5.02
CA THR A 408 2.29 -26.97 4.50
C THR A 408 0.89 -27.08 5.09
N ALA A 409 0.05 -27.95 4.52
CA ALA A 409 -1.28 -28.25 5.09
C ALA A 409 -1.21 -28.76 6.55
N HIS A 410 -0.09 -29.35 6.96
CA HIS A 410 0.13 -29.88 8.31
C HIS A 410 0.62 -28.83 9.31
N SER A 411 1.10 -27.69 8.83
CA SER A 411 1.67 -26.62 9.67
C SER A 411 0.77 -25.38 9.71
N LEU A 412 -0.51 -25.53 9.39
CA LEU A 412 -1.45 -24.42 9.42
C LEU A 412 -1.74 -24.00 10.87
N PRO A 413 -1.88 -22.69 11.16
CA PRO A 413 -2.34 -22.21 12.46
C PRO A 413 -3.66 -22.85 12.91
N ARG A 414 -3.98 -22.69 14.19
CA ARG A 414 -5.13 -23.38 14.81
C ARG A 414 -6.45 -23.01 14.14
N ARG A 415 -6.64 -21.74 13.75
CA ARG A 415 -7.82 -21.26 13.02
C ARG A 415 -7.37 -20.63 11.71
N THR A 416 -7.61 -21.30 10.59
CA THR A 416 -7.14 -20.85 9.27
C THR A 416 -8.30 -20.76 8.30
N LEU A 417 -8.39 -19.62 7.62
CA LEU A 417 -9.24 -19.47 6.43
C LEU A 417 -8.41 -19.85 5.20
N ILE A 418 -8.95 -20.65 4.30
CA ILE A 418 -8.24 -21.09 3.09
C ILE A 418 -9.00 -20.63 1.86
N VAL A 419 -8.30 -19.96 0.94
CA VAL A 419 -8.86 -19.57 -0.36
C VAL A 419 -8.73 -20.75 -1.32
N THR A 420 -9.74 -21.61 -1.36
CA THR A 420 -9.79 -22.81 -2.22
C THR A 420 -11.19 -23.41 -2.24
N ASP A 421 -11.53 -24.05 -3.36
CA ASP A 421 -12.75 -24.82 -3.51
C ASP A 421 -12.71 -26.14 -2.72
N ARG A 422 -11.50 -26.68 -2.52
CA ARG A 422 -11.32 -27.95 -1.81
C ARG A 422 -10.25 -27.83 -0.71
N PRO A 423 -10.64 -27.77 0.57
CA PRO A 423 -9.70 -27.58 1.66
C PRO A 423 -8.80 -28.82 1.80
N PRO A 424 -7.48 -28.64 2.01
CA PRO A 424 -6.60 -29.76 2.30
C PRO A 424 -6.93 -30.42 3.64
N ALA A 425 -6.54 -31.68 3.80
CA ALA A 425 -6.59 -32.35 5.10
C ALA A 425 -5.54 -31.72 6.04
N ALA A 426 -5.99 -30.85 6.95
CA ALA A 426 -5.16 -30.21 7.96
C ALA A 426 -5.49 -30.78 9.35
N PRO A 427 -4.81 -31.85 9.79
CA PRO A 427 -5.09 -32.44 11.10
C PRO A 427 -4.74 -31.46 12.21
N GLY A 428 -5.72 -31.12 13.06
CA GLY A 428 -5.52 -30.27 14.24
C GLY A 428 -5.98 -28.82 14.08
N SER A 429 -6.09 -28.33 12.85
CA SER A 429 -6.56 -26.97 12.55
C SER A 429 -8.06 -26.93 12.27
N ILE A 430 -8.68 -25.84 12.69
CA ILE A 430 -10.03 -25.43 12.30
C ILE A 430 -9.88 -24.70 10.98
N VAL A 431 -10.30 -25.36 9.89
CA VAL A 431 -10.20 -24.83 8.53
C VAL A 431 -11.60 -24.43 8.05
N SER A 432 -11.73 -23.19 7.61
CA SER A 432 -12.89 -22.71 6.85
C SER A 432 -12.43 -22.29 5.46
N THR A 433 -13.29 -22.46 4.45
CA THR A 433 -12.99 -22.10 3.07
C THR A 433 -13.59 -20.75 2.71
N LEU A 434 -12.96 -20.08 1.74
CA LEU A 434 -13.40 -18.84 1.12
C LEU A 434 -13.19 -18.95 -0.39
N ALA A 435 -14.05 -18.32 -1.18
CA ALA A 435 -13.84 -18.13 -2.61
C ALA A 435 -12.72 -17.13 -2.90
N SER A 436 -12.56 -16.10 -2.05
CA SER A 436 -11.51 -15.07 -2.20
C SER A 436 -11.27 -14.25 -0.92
N HIS A 437 -10.22 -13.41 -0.92
CA HIS A 437 -10.03 -12.43 0.16
C HIS A 437 -11.13 -11.36 0.18
N ALA A 438 -11.72 -11.02 -0.97
CA ALA A 438 -12.82 -10.06 -1.03
C ALA A 438 -14.05 -10.59 -0.30
N GLN A 439 -14.33 -11.90 -0.39
CA GLN A 439 -15.38 -12.55 0.38
C GLN A 439 -15.13 -12.43 1.89
N LEU A 440 -13.88 -12.57 2.35
CA LEU A 440 -13.53 -12.31 3.76
C LEU A 440 -13.86 -10.87 4.18
N LEU A 441 -13.44 -9.88 3.38
CA LEU A 441 -13.68 -8.47 3.69
C LEU A 441 -15.18 -8.19 3.82
N ASP A 442 -15.96 -8.66 2.84
CA ASP A 442 -17.41 -8.54 2.85
C ASP A 442 -18.03 -9.24 4.07
N LEU A 443 -17.69 -10.50 4.34
CA LEU A 443 -18.23 -11.26 5.49
C LEU A 443 -17.91 -10.60 6.84
N THR A 444 -16.75 -9.98 6.99
CA THR A 444 -16.37 -9.29 8.23
C THR A 444 -17.08 -7.94 8.40
N GLY A 445 -17.55 -7.33 7.32
CA GLY A 445 -18.40 -6.15 7.36
C GLY A 445 -19.85 -6.45 7.77
N ARG A 446 -20.28 -7.71 7.71
CA ARG A 446 -21.66 -8.10 8.03
C ARG A 446 -21.90 -8.20 9.53
N LYS A 447 -23.03 -7.67 9.99
CA LYS A 447 -23.48 -7.82 11.37
C LYS A 447 -23.89 -9.27 11.63
N ARG A 448 -23.12 -9.98 12.45
CA ARG A 448 -23.46 -11.34 12.89
C ARG A 448 -24.74 -11.30 13.74
N ARG A 449 -25.69 -12.16 13.39
CA ARG A 449 -26.91 -12.40 14.20
C ARG A 449 -26.66 -13.55 15.17
N ALA A 450 -27.33 -13.53 16.32
CA ALA A 450 -27.29 -14.67 17.21
C ALA A 450 -28.06 -15.84 16.58
N ILE A 451 -27.40 -17.00 16.50
CA ILE A 451 -27.88 -18.24 15.84
C ILE A 451 -29.23 -18.72 16.42
N VAL A 452 -29.56 -18.35 17.66
CA VAL A 452 -30.75 -18.79 18.39
C VAL A 452 -32.00 -17.93 18.14
N GLU A 453 -31.90 -16.83 17.41
CA GLU A 453 -33.02 -15.87 17.34
C GLU A 453 -34.20 -16.38 16.51
N GLU A 454 -33.98 -16.73 15.26
CA GLU A 454 -35.02 -17.08 14.27
C GLU A 454 -34.48 -18.23 13.42
N PRO A 455 -34.34 -19.45 13.97
CA PRO A 455 -33.92 -20.60 13.19
C PRO A 455 -35.10 -21.13 12.37
N VAL A 456 -34.80 -21.51 11.14
CA VAL A 456 -35.70 -22.15 10.17
C VAL A 456 -35.12 -23.53 9.90
N LEU A 457 -35.89 -24.57 10.25
CA LEU A 457 -35.44 -25.96 10.32
C LEU A 457 -36.37 -26.83 9.46
N PRO A 458 -35.92 -28.01 8.98
CA PRO A 458 -36.82 -28.94 8.28
C PRO A 458 -37.94 -29.41 9.22
N ALA A 459 -39.13 -29.68 8.70
CA ALA A 459 -40.20 -30.33 9.45
C ALA A 459 -39.96 -31.85 9.58
N GLY A 460 -40.72 -32.52 10.45
CA GLY A 460 -40.59 -33.96 10.73
C GLY A 460 -40.02 -34.27 12.11
N ALA A 461 -39.79 -35.56 12.38
CA ALA A 461 -39.34 -36.04 13.70
C ALA A 461 -37.98 -35.45 14.10
N ASP A 462 -37.03 -35.41 13.15
CA ASP A 462 -35.72 -34.79 13.36
C ASP A 462 -35.86 -33.27 13.54
N GLY A 463 -36.69 -32.61 12.73
CA GLY A 463 -36.99 -31.18 12.83
C GLY A 463 -37.46 -30.72 14.22
N ALA A 464 -38.38 -31.48 14.82
CA ALA A 464 -38.86 -31.20 16.16
C ALA A 464 -37.75 -31.34 17.22
N GLU A 465 -36.83 -32.30 17.04
CA GLU A 465 -35.65 -32.45 17.89
C GLU A 465 -34.64 -31.31 17.71
N LEU A 466 -34.37 -30.91 16.47
CA LEU A 466 -33.52 -29.76 16.17
C LEU A 466 -34.09 -28.47 16.77
N ARG A 467 -35.41 -28.25 16.68
CA ARG A 467 -36.08 -27.09 17.28
C ARG A 467 -35.90 -27.02 18.80
N ARG A 468 -35.87 -28.17 19.50
CA ARG A 468 -35.58 -28.21 20.94
C ARG A 468 -34.18 -27.67 21.27
N CYS A 469 -33.21 -27.81 20.36
CA CYS A 469 -31.87 -27.26 20.57
C CYS A 469 -31.84 -25.73 20.63
N TYR A 470 -32.85 -25.06 20.06
CA TYR A 470 -32.96 -23.60 20.01
C TYR A 470 -34.08 -23.03 20.88
N GLY A 471 -34.95 -23.88 21.43
CA GLY A 471 -36.14 -23.51 22.20
C GLY A 471 -37.31 -22.95 21.35
N ARG A 472 -37.01 -22.41 20.17
CA ARG A 472 -37.98 -21.90 19.18
C ARG A 472 -37.47 -22.11 17.76
N GLY A 473 -38.32 -21.87 16.77
CA GLY A 473 -37.95 -21.97 15.36
C GLY A 473 -39.15 -22.26 14.46
N GLU A 474 -39.08 -21.80 13.22
CA GLU A 474 -40.00 -22.17 12.16
C GLU A 474 -39.61 -23.55 11.62
N LEU A 475 -40.61 -24.39 11.33
CA LEU A 475 -40.42 -25.68 10.68
C LEU A 475 -40.94 -25.57 9.24
N LEU A 476 -40.09 -25.92 8.26
CA LEU A 476 -40.45 -25.97 6.85
C LEU A 476 -40.86 -27.39 6.46
N ASP A 477 -42.16 -27.59 6.22
CA ASP A 477 -42.68 -28.85 5.68
C ASP A 477 -42.75 -28.78 4.16
N ARG A 478 -41.98 -29.63 3.48
CA ARG A 478 -41.88 -29.70 2.01
C ARG A 478 -41.82 -28.32 1.34
N PRO A 479 -40.87 -27.45 1.72
CA PRO A 479 -40.83 -26.07 1.24
C PRO A 479 -40.63 -26.02 -0.28
N THR A 480 -41.24 -25.06 -0.96
CA THR A 480 -40.93 -24.72 -2.36
C THR A 480 -39.69 -23.82 -2.46
N ALA A 481 -39.16 -23.60 -3.67
CA ALA A 481 -38.07 -22.62 -3.87
C ALA A 481 -38.45 -21.22 -3.38
N ALA A 482 -39.68 -20.78 -3.64
CA ALA A 482 -40.18 -19.49 -3.16
C ALA A 482 -40.21 -19.41 -1.62
N ASP A 483 -40.57 -20.51 -0.95
CA ASP A 483 -40.55 -20.57 0.51
C ASP A 483 -39.14 -20.38 1.06
N VAL A 484 -38.15 -21.07 0.49
CA VAL A 484 -36.75 -20.95 0.93
C VAL A 484 -36.24 -19.53 0.71
N LEU A 485 -36.50 -18.94 -0.47
CA LEU A 485 -36.09 -17.58 -0.80
C LEU A 485 -36.72 -16.52 0.14
N ALA A 486 -37.95 -16.74 0.61
CA ALA A 486 -38.59 -15.86 1.58
C ALA A 486 -37.93 -15.92 2.98
N ARG A 487 -37.20 -16.99 3.32
CA ARG A 487 -36.54 -17.19 4.62
C ARG A 487 -35.03 -16.91 4.61
N LEU A 488 -34.48 -16.28 3.57
CA LEU A 488 -33.04 -15.98 3.52
C LEU A 488 -32.54 -15.00 4.62
N SER A 489 -33.45 -14.41 5.40
CA SER A 489 -33.11 -13.59 6.57
C SER A 489 -32.98 -14.40 7.88
N ALA A 490 -33.21 -15.72 7.85
CA ALA A 490 -33.13 -16.60 9.01
C ALA A 490 -31.75 -16.57 9.67
N THR A 491 -31.72 -16.75 11.00
CA THR A 491 -30.44 -16.84 11.73
C THR A 491 -29.77 -18.20 11.59
N VAL A 492 -30.56 -19.24 11.35
CA VAL A 492 -30.12 -20.54 10.85
C VAL A 492 -31.13 -20.97 9.82
N LEU A 493 -30.68 -21.38 8.64
CA LEU A 493 -31.50 -22.02 7.63
C LEU A 493 -30.94 -23.42 7.38
N HIS A 494 -31.64 -24.45 7.86
CA HIS A 494 -31.25 -25.84 7.58
C HIS A 494 -32.15 -26.39 6.47
N LEU A 495 -31.52 -26.78 5.36
CA LEU A 495 -32.13 -27.45 4.23
C LEU A 495 -31.76 -28.94 4.25
N ASP A 496 -32.73 -29.79 4.56
CA ASP A 496 -32.59 -31.25 4.52
C ASP A 496 -33.50 -31.80 3.43
N CYS A 497 -33.11 -31.61 2.18
CA CYS A 497 -33.88 -31.99 1.00
C CYS A 497 -33.05 -32.88 0.06
N PRO A 498 -33.70 -33.68 -0.80
CA PRO A 498 -33.00 -34.45 -1.82
C PRO A 498 -32.19 -33.56 -2.75
N VAL A 499 -31.11 -34.11 -3.28
CA VAL A 499 -30.21 -33.40 -4.19
C VAL A 499 -30.23 -34.08 -5.56
N GLY A 500 -30.40 -33.27 -6.60
CA GLY A 500 -30.37 -33.73 -7.99
C GLY A 500 -28.96 -34.09 -8.49
N PRO A 501 -28.83 -34.63 -9.71
CA PRO A 501 -27.55 -35.06 -10.28
C PRO A 501 -26.52 -33.92 -10.39
N ASP A 502 -26.97 -32.69 -10.63
CA ASP A 502 -26.12 -31.50 -10.74
C ASP A 502 -25.90 -30.79 -9.40
N GLY A 503 -26.29 -31.42 -8.29
CA GLY A 503 -26.17 -30.84 -6.96
C GLY A 503 -27.25 -29.78 -6.63
N VAL A 504 -28.26 -29.61 -7.48
CA VAL A 504 -29.43 -28.74 -7.25
C VAL A 504 -30.30 -29.28 -6.11
N LEU A 505 -30.89 -28.39 -5.31
CA LEU A 505 -31.78 -28.82 -4.23
C LEU A 505 -33.19 -29.07 -4.77
N LEU A 506 -33.68 -30.30 -4.60
CA LEU A 506 -35.02 -30.71 -5.00
C LEU A 506 -35.99 -30.44 -3.85
N LEU A 507 -36.95 -29.56 -4.10
CA LEU A 507 -37.86 -29.01 -3.11
C LEU A 507 -39.30 -29.52 -3.32
N GLY A 508 -40.22 -29.07 -2.47
CA GLY A 508 -41.64 -29.37 -2.58
C GLY A 508 -42.20 -29.02 -3.95
N GLU A 509 -43.24 -29.76 -4.35
CA GLU A 509 -43.95 -29.57 -5.63
C GLU A 509 -43.06 -29.76 -6.88
N GLY A 510 -41.93 -30.43 -6.74
CA GLY A 510 -40.97 -30.63 -7.84
C GLY A 510 -40.21 -29.36 -8.21
N THR A 511 -40.21 -28.33 -7.36
CA THR A 511 -39.43 -27.11 -7.58
C THR A 511 -37.95 -27.37 -7.32
N GLU A 512 -37.09 -26.66 -8.05
CA GLU A 512 -35.64 -26.72 -7.86
C GLU A 512 -35.12 -25.40 -7.30
N LEU A 513 -34.11 -25.44 -6.44
CA LEU A 513 -33.39 -24.27 -5.99
C LEU A 513 -31.93 -24.33 -6.48
N THR A 514 -31.61 -23.45 -7.44
CA THR A 514 -30.27 -23.35 -8.01
C THR A 514 -29.43 -22.25 -7.33
N ALA A 515 -28.12 -22.29 -7.56
CA ALA A 515 -27.19 -21.26 -7.06
C ALA A 515 -27.52 -19.87 -7.63
N GLU A 516 -27.90 -19.79 -8.91
CA GLU A 516 -28.26 -18.54 -9.59
C GLU A 516 -29.50 -17.90 -8.95
N MET A 517 -30.52 -18.71 -8.63
CA MET A 517 -31.74 -18.22 -7.97
C MET A 517 -31.43 -17.62 -6.60
N VAL A 518 -30.58 -18.29 -5.81
CA VAL A 518 -30.18 -17.82 -4.49
C VAL A 518 -29.33 -16.55 -4.59
N ALA A 519 -28.35 -16.50 -5.50
CA ALA A 519 -27.48 -15.34 -5.68
C ALA A 519 -28.25 -14.09 -6.20
N ALA A 520 -29.28 -14.30 -7.02
CA ALA A 520 -30.15 -13.23 -7.50
C ALA A 520 -31.09 -12.67 -6.41
N ALA A 521 -31.35 -13.44 -5.35
CA ALA A 521 -32.24 -13.04 -4.28
C ALA A 521 -31.57 -11.99 -3.37
N ARG A 522 -32.17 -10.79 -3.31
CA ARG A 522 -31.72 -9.72 -2.42
C ARG A 522 -32.36 -9.86 -1.05
N ILE A 523 -31.56 -10.10 -0.02
CA ILE A 523 -32.07 -10.07 1.35
C ILE A 523 -32.09 -8.65 1.89
N ARG A 524 -33.19 -8.27 2.55
CA ARG A 524 -33.31 -6.97 3.23
C ARG A 524 -32.54 -6.92 4.54
N ARG A 525 -32.27 -8.09 5.13
CA ARG A 525 -31.60 -8.26 6.42
C ARG A 525 -30.62 -9.43 6.33
N ALA A 526 -29.39 -9.22 6.80
CA ALA A 526 -28.34 -10.23 6.80
C ALA A 526 -28.83 -11.55 7.43
N GLY A 527 -28.67 -12.65 6.69
CA GLY A 527 -28.90 -14.01 7.20
C GLY A 527 -27.77 -14.43 8.14
N GLY A 528 -28.04 -15.42 8.99
CA GLY A 528 -27.03 -15.99 9.89
C GLY A 528 -26.23 -17.09 9.21
N LEU A 529 -26.61 -18.34 9.45
CA LEU A 529 -25.90 -19.54 8.99
C LEU A 529 -26.81 -20.39 8.10
N VAL A 530 -26.34 -20.88 6.96
CA VAL A 530 -27.04 -21.92 6.19
C VAL A 530 -26.39 -23.28 6.42
N VAL A 531 -27.19 -24.33 6.60
CA VAL A 531 -26.78 -25.73 6.67
C VAL A 531 -27.43 -26.42 5.47
N LEU A 532 -26.61 -26.83 4.50
CA LEU A 532 -27.08 -27.46 3.26
C LEU A 532 -27.40 -28.96 3.51
N PRO A 533 -27.75 -29.76 2.49
CA PRO A 533 -27.72 -31.22 2.61
C PRO A 533 -26.45 -31.85 1.98
N PRO A 534 -26.02 -33.06 2.40
CA PRO A 534 -24.98 -33.81 1.71
C PRO A 534 -25.30 -34.02 0.23
N GLY A 535 -24.29 -33.88 -0.63
CA GLY A 535 -24.43 -34.02 -2.08
C GLY A 535 -24.80 -32.72 -2.80
N ALA A 536 -25.22 -31.66 -2.09
CA ALA A 536 -25.46 -30.35 -2.69
C ALA A 536 -24.22 -29.85 -3.44
N ALA A 537 -24.42 -29.05 -4.49
CA ALA A 537 -23.37 -28.44 -5.31
C ALA A 537 -22.45 -27.52 -4.49
N PHE A 538 -21.50 -28.10 -3.76
CA PHE A 538 -20.55 -27.40 -2.92
C PHE A 538 -19.22 -27.26 -3.67
N PRO A 539 -18.61 -26.06 -3.76
CA PRO A 539 -18.94 -24.85 -3.00
C PRO A 539 -19.99 -23.92 -3.64
N GLN A 540 -20.45 -24.15 -4.88
CA GLN A 540 -21.23 -23.16 -5.64
C GLN A 540 -22.48 -22.64 -4.90
N LEU A 541 -23.26 -23.55 -4.32
CA LEU A 541 -24.47 -23.20 -3.60
C LEU A 541 -24.17 -22.45 -2.29
N ALA A 542 -23.10 -22.83 -1.59
CA ALA A 542 -22.67 -22.11 -0.39
C ALA A 542 -22.29 -20.66 -0.73
N ASP A 543 -21.52 -20.45 -1.79
CA ASP A 543 -21.15 -19.11 -2.27
C ASP A 543 -22.37 -18.30 -2.71
N ALA A 544 -23.39 -18.93 -3.29
CA ALA A 544 -24.65 -18.27 -3.60
C ALA A 544 -25.37 -17.76 -2.35
N PHE A 545 -25.46 -18.57 -1.28
CA PHE A 545 -26.04 -18.11 0.00
C PHE A 545 -25.22 -17.01 0.66
N LEU A 546 -23.89 -17.09 0.61
CA LEU A 546 -23.02 -16.02 1.07
C LEU A 546 -23.26 -14.75 0.25
N THR A 547 -23.37 -14.85 -1.07
CA THR A 547 -23.69 -13.70 -1.95
C THR A 547 -25.06 -13.11 -1.62
N ALA A 548 -26.06 -13.97 -1.38
CA ALA A 548 -27.41 -13.55 -0.98
C ALA A 548 -27.41 -12.79 0.34
N GLY A 549 -26.43 -13.02 1.22
CA GLY A 549 -26.17 -12.21 2.41
C GLY A 549 -26.06 -12.98 3.74
N PHE A 550 -25.88 -14.30 3.70
CA PHE A 550 -25.60 -15.11 4.90
C PHE A 550 -24.18 -14.86 5.45
N THR A 551 -24.01 -14.94 6.77
CA THR A 551 -22.70 -14.79 7.41
C THR A 551 -21.84 -16.05 7.44
N GLY A 552 -22.41 -17.20 7.06
CA GLY A 552 -21.69 -18.47 6.94
C GLY A 552 -22.54 -19.58 6.30
N ALA A 553 -21.86 -20.61 5.80
CA ALA A 553 -22.47 -21.80 5.22
C ALA A 553 -21.76 -23.07 5.73
N ILE A 554 -22.53 -24.13 5.99
CA ILE A 554 -22.02 -25.47 6.33
C ILE A 554 -22.49 -26.44 5.24
N GLY A 555 -21.54 -27.15 4.65
CA GLY A 555 -21.74 -28.15 3.60
C GLY A 555 -20.88 -29.39 3.82
N TRP A 556 -20.98 -30.36 2.90
CA TRP A 556 -20.25 -31.62 2.90
C TRP A 556 -19.58 -31.80 1.55
N LEU A 557 -18.30 -32.18 1.58
CA LEU A 557 -17.54 -32.49 0.35
C LEU A 557 -17.72 -33.94 -0.09
N ASP A 558 -18.07 -34.82 0.85
CA ASP A 558 -18.20 -36.25 0.66
C ASP A 558 -19.54 -36.73 1.22
N ALA A 559 -20.00 -37.89 0.75
CA ALA A 559 -21.22 -38.51 1.26
C ALA A 559 -21.13 -38.81 2.77
N VAL A 560 -22.25 -38.62 3.47
CA VAL A 560 -22.37 -38.89 4.92
C VAL A 560 -23.31 -40.06 5.13
N GLY A 561 -22.83 -41.14 5.75
CA GLY A 561 -23.63 -42.36 5.93
C GLY A 561 -24.83 -42.23 6.88
N LYS A 562 -24.77 -41.33 7.87
CA LYS A 562 -25.85 -41.10 8.87
C LYS A 562 -26.12 -39.60 9.07
N PRO A 563 -26.71 -38.90 8.08
CA PRO A 563 -26.84 -37.44 8.10
C PRO A 563 -27.65 -36.94 9.30
N ALA A 564 -28.77 -37.59 9.65
CA ALA A 564 -29.59 -37.20 10.81
C ALA A 564 -28.83 -37.16 12.15
N ALA A 565 -27.96 -38.14 12.41
CA ALA A 565 -27.14 -38.14 13.64
C ALA A 565 -26.11 -37.00 13.64
N VAL A 566 -25.53 -36.72 12.48
CA VAL A 566 -24.57 -35.63 12.26
C VAL A 566 -25.22 -34.27 12.45
N TYR A 567 -26.42 -34.05 11.89
CA TYR A 567 -27.19 -32.83 12.07
C TYR A 567 -27.56 -32.60 13.54
N ARG A 568 -28.05 -33.62 14.24
CA ARG A 568 -28.41 -33.49 15.66
C ARG A 568 -27.22 -33.06 16.50
N GLU A 569 -26.06 -33.67 16.31
CA GLU A 569 -24.85 -33.26 17.02
C GLU A 569 -24.41 -31.83 16.66
N LEU A 570 -24.49 -31.46 15.37
CA LEU A 570 -24.19 -30.10 14.92
C LEU A 570 -25.10 -29.07 15.60
N HIS A 571 -26.41 -29.26 15.53
CA HIS A 571 -27.40 -28.33 16.08
C HIS A 571 -27.38 -28.30 17.62
N ARG A 572 -27.07 -29.42 18.28
CA ARG A 572 -26.83 -29.45 19.74
C ARG A 572 -25.68 -28.51 20.12
N ARG A 573 -24.58 -28.53 19.36
CA ARG A 573 -23.44 -27.64 19.59
C ARG A 573 -23.75 -26.17 19.30
N LEU A 574 -24.46 -25.90 18.20
CA LEU A 574 -24.84 -24.55 17.79
C LEU A 574 -25.89 -23.91 18.72
N GLY A 575 -26.92 -24.66 19.08
CA GLY A 575 -28.06 -24.18 19.86
C GLY A 575 -27.87 -24.30 21.38
N VAL A 576 -27.61 -25.51 21.86
CA VAL A 576 -27.54 -25.80 23.30
C VAL A 576 -26.19 -25.37 23.88
N GLU A 577 -25.08 -25.81 23.29
CA GLU A 577 -23.73 -25.46 23.77
C GLU A 577 -23.30 -24.04 23.35
N ARG A 578 -24.06 -23.39 22.45
CA ARG A 578 -23.80 -22.05 21.92
C ARG A 578 -22.36 -21.88 21.38
N GLN A 579 -21.82 -22.94 20.78
CA GLN A 579 -20.50 -22.89 20.16
C GLN A 579 -20.54 -22.01 18.90
N ASP A 580 -19.40 -21.37 18.61
CA ASP A 580 -19.22 -20.73 17.31
C ASP A 580 -19.28 -21.79 16.19
N PRO A 581 -19.79 -21.44 14.98
CA PRO A 581 -19.98 -22.41 13.91
C PRO A 581 -18.72 -23.20 13.54
N ALA A 582 -17.56 -22.55 13.52
CA ALA A 582 -16.31 -23.20 13.14
C ALA A 582 -15.84 -24.20 14.21
N ALA A 583 -15.99 -23.86 15.49
CA ALA A 583 -15.72 -24.76 16.61
C ALA A 583 -16.68 -25.95 16.63
N ALA A 584 -17.98 -25.72 16.37
CA ALA A 584 -18.98 -26.78 16.28
C ALA A 584 -18.64 -27.79 15.16
N VAL A 585 -18.30 -27.30 13.97
CA VAL A 585 -17.87 -28.14 12.83
C VAL A 585 -16.58 -28.89 13.14
N HIS A 586 -15.60 -28.24 13.79
CA HIS A 586 -14.34 -28.91 14.17
C HIS A 586 -14.56 -30.05 15.15
N ALA A 587 -15.38 -29.83 16.18
CA ALA A 587 -15.69 -30.84 17.17
C ALA A 587 -16.45 -32.03 16.55
N LEU A 588 -17.39 -31.75 15.63
CA LEU A 588 -18.09 -32.76 14.84
C LEU A 588 -17.12 -33.57 13.97
N ARG A 589 -16.22 -32.92 13.23
CA ARG A 589 -15.19 -33.60 12.41
C ARG A 589 -14.24 -34.45 13.23
N ARG A 590 -13.93 -34.05 14.47
CA ARG A 590 -13.10 -34.84 15.38
C ARG A 590 -13.84 -36.11 15.78
N ARG A 591 -15.08 -35.98 16.26
CA ARG A 591 -15.94 -37.10 16.64
C ARG A 591 -16.12 -38.10 15.50
N MET A 592 -16.43 -37.64 14.29
CA MET A 592 -16.58 -38.54 13.12
C MET A 592 -15.30 -39.31 12.81
N ARG A 593 -14.12 -38.70 13.00
CA ARG A 593 -12.83 -39.39 12.82
C ARG A 593 -12.57 -40.40 13.92
N ASP A 594 -12.92 -40.09 15.16
CA ASP A 594 -12.78 -41.01 16.28
C ASP A 594 -13.70 -42.24 16.09
N GLU A 595 -14.95 -42.03 15.67
CA GLU A 595 -15.89 -43.09 15.30
C GLU A 595 -15.36 -43.96 14.14
N ALA A 596 -14.83 -43.34 13.09
CA ALA A 596 -14.22 -44.07 11.95
C ALA A 596 -12.99 -44.89 12.34
N ARG A 597 -12.27 -44.50 13.40
CA ARG A 597 -11.12 -45.24 13.96
C ARG A 597 -11.52 -46.33 14.95
N GLY A 598 -12.82 -46.51 15.22
CA GLY A 598 -13.30 -47.39 16.28
C GLY A 598 -13.02 -46.87 17.69
N LEU A 599 -12.55 -45.62 17.83
CA LEU A 599 -12.35 -44.91 19.09
C LEU A 599 -13.71 -44.37 19.57
N THR A 600 -14.65 -45.27 19.84
CA THR A 600 -15.88 -44.87 20.51
C THR A 600 -15.55 -44.61 21.97
N HIS A 601 -15.59 -43.35 22.38
CA HIS A 601 -15.60 -43.01 23.79
C HIS A 601 -16.82 -43.72 24.41
N ARG A 602 -16.57 -44.83 25.13
CA ARG A 602 -17.50 -45.35 26.14
C ARG A 602 -17.49 -44.37 27.31
N GLY A 603 -18.02 -43.18 27.09
CA GLY A 603 -18.37 -42.26 28.17
C GLY A 603 -19.53 -42.89 28.92
N VAL A 604 -19.26 -43.31 30.15
CA VAL A 604 -20.28 -43.54 31.17
C VAL A 604 -21.07 -42.24 31.30
N TYR A 605 -22.36 -42.28 30.95
CA TYR A 605 -23.30 -41.17 31.11
C TYR A 605 -23.63 -40.95 32.58
#